data_AF-V4J1B9-F1
#
_entry.id   AF-V4J1B9-F1
#
_cell.length_a   1.000
_cell.length_b   1.000
_cell.length_c   1.000
_cell.angle_alpha   90.00
_cell.angle_beta   90.00
_cell.angle_gamma   90.00
#
_symmetry.space_group_name_H-M   'P 1'
#
loop_
_entity.id
_entity.type
_entity.pdbx_description
1 polymer ?
#
loop_
_entity_poly.entity_id
_entity_poly.type
_entity_poly.pdbx_seq_one_letter_code
_entity_poly.pdbx_strand_id
1 'polypeptide(L)'
;MKAEINIRDAALAQDYRLRLIFDDGREQTVDFLPFLARSHHPDIRAFLDKQRFGQFRVEHGDLVWGDYDLCFPIMDLYDNCILHVPEQDSAA
;
A
#
# COMPACT_ATOMS: atom_id res chain seq x y z
N MET A 1 14.82 -17.45 -11.15
CA MET A 1 13.54 -16.87 -11.59
C MET A 1 13.02 -16.03 -10.44
N LYS A 2 12.90 -14.71 -10.60
CA LYS A 2 12.13 -13.90 -9.66
C LYS A 2 10.66 -14.21 -9.96
N ALA A 3 9.92 -14.70 -8.98
CA ALA A 3 8.47 -14.77 -9.12
C ALA A 3 7.98 -13.33 -9.12
N GLU A 4 7.44 -12.86 -10.25
CA GLU A 4 6.72 -11.61 -10.32
C GLU A 4 5.37 -11.85 -9.65
N ILE A 5 5.26 -11.44 -8.38
CA ILE A 5 3.99 -11.44 -7.66
C ILE A 5 3.26 -10.16 -8.06
N ASN A 6 1.97 -10.28 -8.40
CA ASN A 6 1.13 -9.13 -8.75
C ASN A 6 -0.13 -9.11 -7.90
N ILE A 7 -0.61 -7.92 -7.57
CA ILE A 7 -1.92 -7.73 -6.96
C ILE A 7 -2.96 -7.91 -8.05
N ARG A 8 -3.76 -8.96 -7.91
CA ARG A 8 -4.87 -9.27 -8.79
C ARG A 8 -6.10 -8.46 -8.43
N ASP A 9 -6.38 -8.32 -7.14
CA ASP A 9 -7.54 -7.60 -6.64
C ASP A 9 -7.25 -6.99 -5.27
N ALA A 10 -7.95 -5.92 -4.94
CA ALA A 10 -7.84 -5.25 -3.66
C ALA A 10 -9.22 -4.79 -3.19
N ALA A 11 -9.55 -5.10 -1.94
CA ALA A 11 -10.82 -4.73 -1.33
C ALA A 11 -10.58 -3.98 -0.03
N LEU A 12 -11.35 -2.90 0.18
CA LEU A 12 -11.39 -2.22 1.47
C LEU A 12 -12.06 -3.14 2.49
N ALA A 13 -11.34 -3.48 3.56
CA ALA A 13 -11.85 -4.32 4.64
C ALA A 13 -12.53 -3.45 5.70
N GLN A 14 -11.79 -3.07 6.76
CA GLN A 14 -12.27 -2.19 7.81
C GLN A 14 -11.18 -1.19 8.21
N ASP A 15 -11.61 0.02 8.55
CA ASP A 15 -10.75 1.14 8.91
C ASP A 15 -9.80 1.52 7.76
N TYR A 16 -8.50 1.27 7.91
CA TYR A 16 -7.47 1.50 6.88
C TYR A 16 -6.80 0.18 6.49
N ARG A 17 -7.54 -0.92 6.61
CA ARG A 17 -7.09 -2.25 6.17
C ARG A 17 -7.57 -2.53 4.77
N LEU A 18 -6.65 -2.95 3.90
CA LEU A 18 -6.97 -3.49 2.59
C LEU A 18 -6.68 -4.98 2.57
N ARG A 19 -7.62 -5.75 2.04
CA ARG A 19 -7.42 -7.15 1.68
C ARG A 19 -6.94 -7.19 0.24
N LEU A 20 -5.70 -7.60 0.07
CA LEU A 20 -5.04 -7.78 -1.22
C LEU A 20 -5.11 -9.25 -1.59
N ILE A 21 -5.42 -9.51 -2.85
CA ILE A 21 -5.45 -10.84 -3.44
C ILE A 21 -4.38 -10.86 -4.51
N PHE A 22 -3.41 -11.74 -4.37
CA PHE A 22 -2.31 -11.89 -5.31
C PHE A 22 -2.64 -12.93 -6.38
N ASP A 23 -1.91 -12.87 -7.48
CA ASP A 23 -2.04 -13.81 -8.60
C ASP A 23 -1.63 -15.25 -8.27
N ASP A 24 -0.79 -15.45 -7.26
CA ASP A 24 -0.43 -16.76 -6.69
C ASP A 24 -1.56 -17.39 -5.84
N GLY A 25 -2.67 -16.67 -5.65
CA GLY A 25 -3.80 -17.08 -4.82
C GLY A 25 -3.63 -16.79 -3.33
N ARG A 26 -2.51 -16.18 -2.92
CA ARG A 26 -2.34 -15.68 -1.56
C ARG A 26 -3.23 -14.46 -1.35
N GLU A 27 -3.71 -14.34 -0.12
CA GLU A 27 -4.43 -13.15 0.32
C GLU A 27 -3.74 -12.56 1.52
N GLN A 28 -3.62 -11.24 1.55
CA GLN A 28 -3.00 -10.53 2.66
C GLN A 28 -3.86 -9.35 3.08
N THR A 29 -4.10 -9.23 4.38
CA THR A 29 -4.75 -8.04 4.94
C THR A 29 -3.66 -7.15 5.52
N VAL A 30 -3.49 -5.97 4.92
CA VAL A 30 -2.46 -5.00 5.30
C VAL A 30 -3.13 -3.80 5.97
N ASP A 31 -2.60 -3.39 7.13
CA ASP A 31 -3.09 -2.21 7.86
C ASP A 31 -2.23 -0.98 7.57
N PHE A 32 -2.77 -0.05 6.80
CA PHE A 32 -2.07 1.17 6.40
C PHE A 32 -2.17 2.28 7.45
N LEU A 33 -3.04 2.16 8.47
CA LEU A 33 -3.21 3.22 9.48
C LEU A 33 -1.90 3.62 10.17
N PRO A 34 -1.05 2.69 10.67
CA PRO A 34 0.15 3.07 11.39
C PRO A 34 1.18 3.73 10.46
N PHE A 35 1.23 3.35 9.18
CA PHE A 35 2.08 3.99 8.18
C PHE A 35 1.63 5.42 7.91
N LEU A 36 0.34 5.61 7.61
CA LEU A 36 -0.26 6.93 7.36
C LEU A 36 -0.14 7.86 8.57
N ALA A 37 -0.33 7.33 9.77
CA ALA A 37 -0.22 8.08 11.01
C ALA A 37 1.22 8.48 11.36
N ARG A 38 2.21 7.65 11.01
CA ARG A 38 3.64 7.93 11.23
C ARG A 38 4.24 8.83 10.15
N SER A 39 3.61 8.94 8.98
CA SER A 39 4.12 9.78 7.91
C SER A 39 4.08 11.27 8.30
N HIS A 40 5.18 11.97 8.03
CA HIS A 40 5.29 13.42 8.20
C HIS A 40 4.87 14.19 6.94
N HIS A 41 4.70 13.51 5.81
CA HIS A 41 4.32 14.14 4.55
C HIS A 41 2.82 14.49 4.55
N PRO A 42 2.44 15.75 4.28
CA PRO A 42 1.06 16.19 4.32
C PRO A 42 0.18 15.44 3.30
N ASP A 43 0.73 15.09 2.14
CA ASP A 43 0.01 14.36 1.09
C ASP A 43 -0.31 12.92 1.51
N ILE A 44 0.62 12.26 2.19
CA ILE A 44 0.40 10.92 2.76
C ILE A 44 -0.63 11.00 3.89
N ARG A 45 -0.50 11.98 4.80
CA ARG A 45 -1.47 12.17 5.90
C ARG A 45 -2.86 12.52 5.39
N ALA A 46 -3.01 13.09 4.20
CA ALA A 46 -4.31 13.34 3.62
C ALA A 46 -5.09 12.04 3.30
N PHE A 47 -4.41 10.89 3.16
CA PHE A 47 -5.05 9.57 3.10
C PHE A 47 -5.53 9.04 4.47
N LEU A 48 -5.33 9.77 5.57
CA LEU A 48 -6.10 9.56 6.80
C LEU A 48 -7.57 9.97 6.62
N ASP A 49 -7.94 10.65 5.53
CA ASP A 49 -9.33 10.76 5.14
C ASP A 49 -9.78 9.45 4.48
N LYS A 50 -10.78 8.79 5.06
CA LYS A 50 -11.37 7.55 4.53
C LYS A 50 -11.86 7.69 3.08
N GLN A 51 -12.33 8.87 2.67
CA GLN A 51 -12.74 9.12 1.29
C GLN A 51 -11.55 9.05 0.33
N ARG A 52 -10.42 9.67 0.68
CA ARG A 52 -9.18 9.60 -0.10
C ARG A 52 -8.58 8.20 -0.07
N PHE A 53 -8.57 7.56 1.10
CA PHE A 53 -8.06 6.20 1.25
C PHE A 53 -8.85 5.19 0.40
N GLY A 54 -10.18 5.34 0.34
CA GLY A 54 -11.04 4.48 -0.46
C GLY A 54 -10.91 4.65 -1.98
N GLN A 55 -10.15 5.64 -2.45
CA GLN A 55 -9.87 5.88 -3.88
C GLN A 55 -8.64 5.11 -4.39
N PHE A 56 -8.18 4.08 -3.66
CA PHE A 56 -7.13 3.20 -4.16
C PHE A 56 -7.57 2.52 -5.45
N ARG A 57 -6.60 2.21 -6.29
CA ARG A 57 -6.76 1.45 -7.53
C ARG A 57 -5.63 0.45 -7.65
N VAL A 58 -5.91 -0.68 -8.29
CA VAL A 58 -4.88 -1.64 -8.69
C VAL A 58 -4.53 -1.34 -10.14
N GLU A 59 -3.28 -1.00 -10.40
CA GLU A 59 -2.78 -0.62 -11.73
C GLU A 59 -1.49 -1.39 -12.00
N HIS A 60 -1.42 -2.10 -13.13
CA HIS A 60 -0.25 -2.91 -13.50
C HIS A 60 0.22 -3.96 -12.47
N GLY A 61 -0.67 -4.39 -11.56
CA GLY A 61 -0.31 -5.33 -10.49
C GLY A 61 0.15 -4.65 -9.20
N ASP A 62 0.24 -3.32 -9.20
CA ASP A 62 0.58 -2.50 -8.04
C ASP A 62 -0.66 -1.84 -7.45
N LEU A 63 -0.57 -1.49 -6.16
CA LEU A 63 -1.60 -0.73 -5.47
C LEU A 63 -1.19 0.74 -5.42
N VAL A 64 -2.03 1.58 -6.00
CA VAL A 64 -1.80 3.01 -6.16
C VAL A 64 -2.99 3.80 -5.66
N TRP A 65 -2.72 4.90 -4.97
CA TRP A 65 -3.71 5.95 -4.75
C TRP A 65 -3.51 7.07 -5.76
N GLY A 66 -4.48 8.01 -5.87
CA GLY A 66 -4.54 9.14 -6.85
C GLY A 66 -3.21 9.50 -7.51
N ASP A 67 -3.11 9.63 -8.83
CA ASP A 67 -1.90 10.10 -9.57
C ASP A 67 -0.49 9.64 -9.12
N TYR A 68 -0.37 8.44 -8.50
CA TYR A 68 0.89 7.92 -7.95
C TYR A 68 1.42 8.66 -6.72
N ASP A 69 0.54 9.38 -6.01
CA ASP A 69 0.84 10.05 -4.73
C ASP A 69 1.29 9.06 -3.65
N LEU A 70 0.74 7.84 -3.68
CA LEU A 70 1.07 6.77 -2.75
C LEU A 70 1.07 5.44 -3.52
N CYS A 71 2.22 4.77 -3.48
CA CYS A 71 2.41 3.41 -3.97
C CYS A 71 3.29 2.65 -2.98
N PHE A 72 3.17 1.32 -2.97
CA PHE A 72 3.99 0.47 -2.13
C PHE A 72 4.59 -0.66 -2.96
N PRO A 73 5.83 -1.10 -2.66
CA PRO A 73 6.38 -2.30 -3.26
C PRO A 73 5.49 -3.50 -2.97
N ILE A 74 5.16 -4.28 -4.01
CA ILE A 74 4.32 -5.49 -3.86
C ILE A 74 4.90 -6.45 -2.83
N MET A 75 6.23 -6.59 -2.76
CA MET A 75 6.87 -7.47 -1.77
C MET A 75 6.63 -7.02 -0.33
N ASP A 76 6.61 -5.72 -0.06
CA ASP A 76 6.32 -5.20 1.28
C ASP A 76 4.84 -5.47 1.65
N LEU A 77 3.95 -5.39 0.67
CA LEU A 77 2.54 -5.76 0.85
C LEU A 77 2.38 -7.27 1.06
N TYR A 78 3.13 -8.09 0.32
CA TYR A 78 3.11 -9.55 0.38
C TYR A 78 3.62 -10.08 1.72
N ASP A 79 4.70 -9.50 2.23
CA ASP A 79 5.30 -9.84 3.52
C ASP A 79 4.67 -9.07 4.69
N ASN A 80 3.75 -8.14 4.39
CA ASN A 80 3.11 -7.24 5.37
C ASN A 80 4.11 -6.38 6.16
N CYS A 81 5.16 -5.95 5.47
CA CYS A 81 6.31 -5.20 5.98
C CYS A 81 6.26 -3.71 5.60
N ILE A 82 5.08 -3.12 5.41
CA ILE A 82 4.93 -1.70 5.01
C ILE A 82 5.41 -0.67 6.06
N LEU A 83 5.72 -1.12 7.28
CA LEU A 83 6.27 -0.26 8.33
C LEU A 83 7.80 -0.14 8.26
N HIS A 84 8.45 -0.89 7.37
CA HIS A 84 9.83 -0.62 7.03
C HIS A 84 9.88 0.73 6.31
N VAL A 85 10.17 1.76 7.09
CA VAL A 85 10.68 3.02 6.56
C VAL A 85 11.85 2.63 5.65
N PRO A 86 11.83 2.92 4.34
CA PRO A 86 13.06 2.81 3.59
C PRO A 86 14.04 3.76 4.27
N GLU A 87 15.17 3.22 4.69
CA GLU A 87 16.34 3.97 5.15
C GLU A 87 16.91 4.72 3.94
N GLN A 88 16.16 5.69 3.41
CA GLN A 88 16.57 6.60 2.35
C GLN A 88 16.29 8.04 2.80
N ASP A 89 16.81 8.37 3.98
CA ASP A 89 17.47 9.66 4.17
C ASP A 89 18.76 9.63 3.33
N SER A 90 18.67 10.02 2.06
CA SER A 90 19.83 10.47 1.27
C SER A 90 19.36 11.31 0.08
N ALA A 91 18.78 12.46 0.41
CA ALA A 91 19.00 13.67 -0.39
C ALA A 91 19.92 14.57 0.44
N ALA A 92 21.22 14.36 0.30
CA ALA A 92 22.28 15.28 0.74
C ALA A 92 23.02 15.81 -0.49
#